data_AF-A0A7C1PP29-F1
#
_entry.id   AF-A0A7C1PP29-F1
#
_cell.length_a   1.000
_cell.length_b   1.000
_cell.length_c   1.000
_cell.angle_alpha   90.00
_cell.angle_beta   90.00
_cell.angle_gamma   90.00
#
_symmetry.space_group_name_H-M   'P 1'
#
loop_
_entity.id
_entity.type
_entity.pdbx_description
1 polymer ?
#
loop_
_entity_poly.entity_id
_entity_poly.type
_entity_poly.pdbx_seq_one_letter_code
_entity_poly.pdbx_strand_id
1 'polypeptide(L)' 'MVLPLDMLQAGEWGEVAEIAGQSPLLQRLAEMGLRTGCRIRMVQPGTPCLLDLGGCKLCLRADDCSHIYVRVVSPCNR' A
#
# COMPACT_ATOMS: atom_id res chain seq x y z
N MET A 1 -4.36 9.17 10.98
CA MET A 1 -3.29 8.35 11.57
C MET A 1 -2.53 7.69 10.44
N VAL A 2 -1.20 7.78 10.44
CA VAL A 2 -0.33 7.13 9.46
C VAL A 2 0.23 5.86 10.11
N LEU A 3 0.23 4.76 9.38
CA LEU A 3 0.70 3.46 9.82
C LEU A 3 1.40 2.71 8.69
N PRO A 4 2.27 1.74 9.02
CA PRO A 4 2.86 0.85 8.03
C PRO A 4 1.81 0.09 7.23
N LEU A 5 2.07 -0.15 5.95
CA LEU A 5 1.12 -0.81 5.05
C LEU A 5 0.76 -2.24 5.49
N ASP A 6 1.64 -2.96 6.17
CA ASP A 6 1.38 -4.31 6.71
C ASP A 6 0.39 -4.31 7.89
N MET A 7 0.18 -3.17 8.55
CA MET A 7 -0.81 -3.01 9.62
C MET A 7 -2.23 -2.77 9.10
N LEU A 8 -2.41 -2.55 7.78
CA LEU A 8 -3.74 -2.41 7.20
C LEU A 8 -4.47 -3.77 7.17
N GLN A 9 -5.74 -3.80 7.53
CA GLN A 9 -6.52 -5.04 7.51
C GLN A 9 -7.14 -5.32 6.14
N ALA A 10 -7.44 -6.59 5.86
CA ALA A 10 -8.13 -6.98 4.62
C ALA A 10 -9.45 -6.21 4.47
N GLY A 11 -9.63 -5.56 3.31
CA GLY A 11 -10.80 -4.75 2.99
C GLY A 11 -10.68 -3.27 3.34
N GLU A 12 -9.69 -2.88 4.16
CA GLU A 12 -9.44 -1.48 4.47
C GLU A 12 -8.80 -0.72 3.30
N TRP A 13 -8.98 0.59 3.32
CA TRP A 13 -8.37 1.49 2.36
C TRP A 13 -7.29 2.34 3.02
N GLY A 14 -6.17 2.49 2.33
CA GLY A 14 -5.06 3.34 2.73
C GLY A 14 -4.76 4.36 1.65
N GLU A 15 -4.36 5.55 2.05
CA GLU A 15 -3.75 6.54 1.15
C GLU A 15 -2.25 6.60 1.45
N VAL A 16 -1.39 6.37 0.45
CA VAL A 16 0.07 6.39 0.65
C VAL A 16 0.48 7.78 1.13
N ALA A 17 0.96 7.86 2.37
CA ALA A 17 1.44 9.10 2.95
C ALA A 17 2.91 9.32 2.60
N GLU A 18 3.72 8.27 2.73
CA GLU A 18 5.16 8.31 2.53
C GLU A 18 5.70 6.94 2.13
N ILE A 19 6.79 6.92 1.36
CA ILE A 19 7.52 5.70 1.02
C ILE A 19 8.96 5.92 1.50
N ALA A 20 9.31 5.30 2.63
CA ALA A 20 10.60 5.43 3.27
C ALA A 20 11.54 4.32 2.77
N GLY A 21 12.28 4.60 1.71
CA GLY A 21 13.30 3.69 1.19
C GLY A 21 13.57 3.93 -0.30
N GLN A 22 14.74 3.51 -0.76
CA GLN A 22 15.16 3.63 -2.16
C GLN A 22 15.59 2.26 -2.71
N SER A 23 14.74 1.25 -2.48
CA SER A 23 14.93 -0.06 -3.12
C SER A 23 14.53 0.03 -4.60
N PRO A 24 15.25 -0.65 -5.52
CA PRO A 24 14.85 -0.75 -6.91
C PRO A 24 13.44 -1.33 -7.09
N LEU A 25 12.94 -2.12 -6.12
CA LEU A 25 11.55 -2.56 -6.12
C LEU A 25 10.58 -1.39 -5.87
N LEU A 26 10.82 -0.55 -4.86
CA LEU A 26 9.99 0.62 -4.57
C LEU A 26 9.94 1.58 -5.76
N GLN A 27 11.05 1.73 -6.48
CA GLN A 27 11.10 2.51 -7.70
C GLN A 27 10.20 1.92 -8.81
N ARG A 28 10.26 0.60 -9.04
CA ARG A 28 9.34 -0.07 -9.98
C ARG A 28 7.88 0.04 -9.55
N LEU A 29 7.60 -0.03 -8.25
CA LEU A 29 6.26 0.16 -7.72
C LEU A 29 5.76 1.59 -8.00
N ALA A 30 6.61 2.60 -7.82
CA ALA A 30 6.30 3.98 -8.17
C ALA A 30 6.05 4.15 -9.67
N GLU A 31 6.83 3.50 -10.53
CA GLU A 31 6.60 3.45 -11.98
C GLU A 31 5.26 2.80 -12.35
N MET A 32 4.83 1.77 -11.59
CA MET A 32 3.51 1.15 -11.73
C MET A 32 2.35 1.98 -11.13
N GLY A 33 2.66 3.10 -10.47
CA GLY A 33 1.67 4.03 -9.91
C GLY A 33 1.54 4.03 -8.38
N LEU A 34 2.38 3.29 -7.65
CA LEU A 34 2.45 3.36 -6.19
C LEU A 34 3.26 4.60 -5.75
N ARG A 35 2.58 5.72 -5.58
CA ARG A 35 3.17 7.01 -5.19
C ARG A 35 2.39 7.67 -4.07
N THR A 36 3.00 8.63 -3.39
CA THR A 36 2.35 9.42 -2.34
C THR A 36 1.05 10.06 -2.85
N GLY A 37 -0.02 9.96 -2.07
CA GLY A 37 -1.37 10.41 -2.42
C GLY A 37 -2.21 9.36 -3.16
N CYS A 38 -1.64 8.22 -3.57
CA CYS A 38 -2.43 7.15 -4.18
C CYS A 38 -3.25 6.40 -3.14
N ARG A 39 -4.49 6.05 -3.53
CA ARG A 39 -5.37 5.20 -2.74
C ARG A 39 -5.14 3.75 -3.09
N ILE A 40 -5.06 2.93 -2.06
CA ILE A 40 -4.79 1.51 -2.14
C ILE A 40 -5.83 0.80 -1.29
N ARG A 41 -6.22 -0.39 -1.72
CA ARG A 41 -7.08 -1.27 -0.93
C ARG A 41 -6.27 -2.49 -0.52
N MET A 42 -6.28 -2.80 0.77
CA MET A 42 -5.70 -4.04 1.25
C MET A 42 -6.63 -5.20 0.86
N VAL A 43 -6.12 -6.14 0.08
CA VAL A 43 -6.86 -7.35 -0.29
C VAL A 43 -6.53 -8.47 0.69
N GLN A 44 -5.24 -8.67 0.96
CA GLN A 44 -4.76 -9.70 1.88
C GLN A 44 -3.52 -9.19 2.62
N PRO A 45 -3.58 -8.99 3.95
CA PRO A 45 -2.40 -8.69 4.74
C PRO A 45 -1.51 -9.94 4.92
N GLY A 46 -0.24 -9.74 5.26
CA GLY A 46 0.69 -10.82 5.58
C GLY A 46 1.76 -11.03 4.50
N THR A 47 2.25 -12.27 4.36
CA THR A 47 3.31 -12.62 3.39
C THR A 47 2.87 -13.78 2.50
N PRO A 48 2.60 -13.55 1.20
CA PRO A 48 2.68 -12.27 0.49
C PRO A 48 1.50 -11.34 0.81
N CYS A 49 1.78 -10.04 0.81
CA CYS A 49 0.81 -8.96 1.00
C CYS A 49 0.19 -8.62 -0.35
N LEU A 50 -1.14 -8.62 -0.44
CA LEU A 50 -1.87 -8.36 -1.67
C LEU A 50 -2.64 -7.04 -1.58
N LEU A 51 -2.36 -6.15 -2.52
CA LEU A 51 -2.91 -4.81 -2.58
C LEU A 51 -3.62 -4.59 -3.90
N ASP A 52 -4.63 -3.73 -3.91
CA ASP A 52 -5.28 -3.24 -5.12
C ASP A 52 -5.06 -1.73 -5.26
N LEU A 53 -4.35 -1.34 -6.31
CA LEU A 53 -4.07 0.03 -6.69
C LEU A 53 -4.98 0.43 -7.84
N GLY A 54 -6.18 0.93 -7.54
CA GLY A 54 -7.11 1.43 -8.56
C GLY A 54 -7.45 0.41 -9.66
N GLY A 55 -7.48 -0.89 -9.34
CA GLY A 55 -7.72 -1.99 -10.28
C GLY A 55 -6.47 -2.83 -10.59
N CYS A 56 -5.27 -2.36 -10.26
CA CYS A 56 -4.04 -3.12 -10.40
C CYS A 56 -3.72 -3.89 -9.12
N LYS A 57 -3.77 -5.22 -9.17
CA LYS A 57 -3.38 -6.07 -8.03
C LYS A 57 -1.87 -6.21 -7.95
N LEU A 58 -1.28 -5.80 -6.84
CA LEU A 58 0.14 -5.94 -6.55
C LEU A 58 0.37 -6.93 -5.43
N CYS A 59 1.28 -7.87 -5.67
CA CYS A 59 1.79 -8.80 -4.67
C CYS A 59 3.15 -8.30 -4.16
N LEU A 60 3.23 -7.97 -2.88
CA LEU A 60 4.45 -7.55 -2.21
C LEU A 60 4.89 -8.59 -1.17
N ARG A 61 6.19 -8.66 -0.90
CA ARG A 61 6.69 -9.36 0.28
C ARG A 61 6.62 -8.42 1.49
N ALA A 62 6.52 -8.98 2.69
CA ALA A 62 6.32 -8.19 3.91
C ALA A 62 7.49 -7.23 4.21
N ASP A 63 8.73 -7.60 3.84
CA ASP A 63 9.91 -6.76 4.06
C ASP A 63 9.80 -5.39 3.35
N ASP A 64 9.23 -5.36 2.15
CA ASP A 64 9.04 -4.12 1.38
C ASP A 64 7.82 -3.30 1.86
N CYS A 65 6.83 -3.96 2.48
CA CYS A 65 5.63 -3.30 3.00
C CYS A 65 5.93 -2.39 4.20
N SER A 66 6.92 -2.77 5.00
CA SER A 66 7.37 -2.00 6.19
C SER A 66 7.91 -0.61 5.83
N HIS A 67 8.32 -0.41 4.58
CA HIS A 67 8.82 0.87 4.06
C HIS A 67 7.74 1.78 3.50
N ILE A 68 6.49 1.31 3.40
CA ILE A 68 5.39 2.07 2.84
C ILE A 68 4.46 2.49 3.96
N TYR A 69 4.30 3.80 4.13
CA TYR A 69 3.43 4.38 5.14
C TYR A 69 2.15 4.88 4.51
N VAL A 70 1.03 4.49 5.11
CA VAL A 70 -0.30 4.76 4.60
C VAL A 70 -1.16 5.37 5.69
N ARG A 71 -2.02 6.29 5.28
CA ARG A 71 -3.08 6.84 6.13
C ARG A 71 -4.35 6.04 5.88
N VAL A 72 -4.86 5.38 6.92
CA VAL A 72 -6.15 4.68 6.80
C VAL A 72 -7.23 5.69 6.44
N VAL A 73 -7.94 5.41 5.36
CA VAL A 73 -9.07 6.18 4.89
C VAL A 73 -10.30 5.29 4.92
N SER A 74 -11.39 5.76 5.50
CA SER A 74 -12.65 5.03 5.42
C SER A 74 -13.09 4.97 3.96
N PRO A 75 -13.58 3.83 3.46
CA PRO A 75 -14.20 3.80 2.14
C PRO A 75 -15.34 4.80 2.12
N CYS A 76 -15.25 5.81 1.25
CA CYS A 76 -16.36 6.71 1.00
C CYS A 76 -17.42 5.88 0.26
N ASN A 77 -18.37 5.33 1.00
CA ASN A 77 -19.52 4.63 0.48
C ASN A 77 -20.45 5.69 -0.17
N ARG A 78 -20.18 6.03 -1.44
CA ARG A 78 -21.12 6.75 -2.29
C ARG A 78 -21.84 5.77 -3.19
#